data_AF-A0A927U1Q7-F1
#
_entry.id   AF-A0A927U1Q7-F1
#
_cell.length_a   1.000
_cell.length_b   1.000
_cell.length_c   1.000
_cell.angle_alpha   90.00
_cell.angle_beta   90.00
_cell.angle_gamma   90.00
#
_symmetry.space_group_name_H-M   'P 1'
#
loop_
_entity.id
_entity.type
_entity.pdbx_description
1 polymer ?
#
loop_
_entity_poly.entity_id
_entity_poly.type
_entity_poly.pdbx_seq_one_letter_code
_entity_poly.pdbx_strand_id
1 'polypeptide(L)'
;MQGACILSVYPRINQNIKLSGNLLKNQKTCYNLGEERVTIGTKDIASKELISINRIFADIINGYVYKGEQKVRPEALSDYRTHVAYRSDRGVLHDQDRDVSKLLSGEVGLQMSLINMENQTGIEEKMPMRIIGYDGASYRQQLTKEWGEKESIPVITFVLYFGTEKEWKEKLALSDMFHVPEEYCPFFKDYDINVINVAWLPDEVIERFQSDFKILAKCLKHRRLHPDEPFMDEQKMEYAR
;
A
#
# COMPACT_ATOMS: atom_id res chain seq x y z
N MET A 1 25.78 43.71 2.75
CA MET A 1 24.93 44.35 1.73
C MET A 1 25.00 43.48 0.48
N GLN A 2 23.90 42.81 0.14
CA GLN A 2 23.02 43.08 -1.03
C GLN A 2 23.70 42.69 -2.35
N GLY A 3 23.19 41.70 -3.10
CA GLY A 3 22.03 41.80 -4.01
C GLY A 3 22.58 41.84 -5.45
N ALA A 4 22.02 41.33 -6.55
CA ALA A 4 20.69 40.90 -6.99
C ALA A 4 20.92 40.02 -8.27
N CYS A 5 20.14 38.96 -8.55
CA CYS A 5 18.92 38.87 -9.38
C CYS A 5 19.13 38.96 -10.92
N ILE A 6 18.62 37.97 -11.69
CA ILE A 6 17.80 38.09 -12.94
C ILE A 6 17.31 36.68 -13.41
N LEU A 7 16.05 36.62 -13.83
CA LEU A 7 15.24 35.52 -14.40
C LEU A 7 15.38 35.39 -15.93
N SER A 8 15.12 34.19 -16.50
CA SER A 8 14.44 33.92 -17.81
C SER A 8 14.80 32.50 -18.39
N VAL A 9 13.96 31.46 -18.31
CA VAL A 9 12.93 30.94 -19.28
C VAL A 9 13.35 29.65 -20.05
N TYR A 10 12.64 28.54 -19.72
CA TYR A 10 12.30 27.24 -20.35
C TYR A 10 12.91 26.69 -21.67
N PRO A 11 12.80 25.35 -21.84
CA PRO A 11 12.01 24.83 -22.98
C PRO A 11 10.81 23.96 -22.54
N ARG A 12 9.67 24.19 -23.19
CA ARG A 12 8.48 23.33 -23.23
C ARG A 12 8.81 22.08 -24.06
N ILE A 13 8.50 20.89 -23.55
CA ILE A 13 8.45 19.67 -24.38
C ILE A 13 7.04 19.57 -24.94
N ASN A 14 6.95 19.71 -26.26
CA ASN A 14 5.76 19.54 -27.07
C ASN A 14 6.01 18.30 -27.94
N GLN A 15 5.28 17.20 -27.74
CA GLN A 15 5.31 16.07 -28.67
C GLN A 15 3.88 15.58 -28.98
N ASN A 16 3.46 15.88 -30.19
CA ASN A 16 2.28 15.34 -30.86
C ASN A 16 2.44 13.82 -31.01
N ILE A 17 1.51 13.03 -30.46
CA ILE A 17 1.40 11.59 -30.73
C ILE A 17 0.21 11.37 -31.66
N LYS A 18 0.48 10.89 -32.89
CA LYS A 18 -0.55 10.42 -33.82
C LYS A 18 -1.01 9.02 -33.42
N LEU A 19 -2.31 8.86 -33.20
CA LEU A 19 -2.96 7.55 -33.10
C LEU A 19 -3.06 6.93 -34.50
N SER A 20 -2.38 5.81 -34.75
CA SER A 20 -2.74 4.95 -35.88
C SER A 20 -3.90 4.06 -35.45
N GLY A 21 -5.03 4.22 -36.13
CA GLY A 21 -6.21 3.41 -35.96
C GLY A 21 -5.93 1.96 -36.36
N ASN A 22 -6.11 1.05 -35.40
CA ASN A 22 -6.47 -0.37 -35.52
C ASN A 22 -5.80 -1.14 -34.40
N LEU A 23 -6.52 -1.40 -33.30
CA LEU A 23 -6.32 -2.58 -32.42
C LEU A 23 -7.49 -2.68 -31.42
N LEU A 24 -8.71 -2.70 -31.97
CA LEU A 24 -9.88 -3.29 -31.32
C LEU A 24 -9.91 -4.76 -31.75
N LYS A 25 -9.39 -5.65 -30.90
CA LYS A 25 -9.70 -7.09 -30.78
C LYS A 25 -8.59 -7.74 -29.97
N ASN A 26 -8.74 -7.69 -28.65
CA ASN A 26 -8.46 -8.76 -27.69
C ASN A 26 -8.25 -8.16 -26.30
N GLN A 27 -8.96 -8.75 -25.35
CA GLN A 27 -9.00 -8.44 -23.92
C GLN A 27 -7.62 -8.12 -23.33
N LYS A 28 -7.51 -6.96 -22.67
CA LYS A 28 -6.65 -6.61 -21.52
C LYS A 28 -6.65 -5.07 -21.41
N THR A 29 -7.31 -4.53 -20.40
CA THR A 29 -7.32 -3.09 -20.13
C THR A 29 -5.90 -2.67 -19.70
N CYS A 30 -5.21 -1.91 -20.54
CA CYS A 30 -3.86 -1.41 -20.31
C CYS A 30 -3.91 -0.08 -19.54
N TYR A 31 -3.05 0.10 -18.53
CA TYR A 31 -2.75 1.41 -17.96
C TYR A 31 -1.48 1.95 -18.61
N ASN A 32 -1.52 3.18 -19.13
CA ASN A 32 -0.32 3.92 -19.50
C ASN A 32 0.03 4.87 -18.35
N LEU A 33 1.16 4.61 -17.68
CA LEU A 33 1.84 5.48 -16.73
C LEU A 33 3.22 5.80 -17.34
N GLY A 34 3.34 6.88 -18.10
CA GLY A 34 4.61 7.23 -18.77
C GLY A 34 5.08 6.21 -19.81
N GLU A 35 6.25 6.42 -20.40
CA GLU A 35 6.80 5.67 -21.54
C GLU A 35 7.22 4.20 -21.24
N GLU A 36 6.68 3.55 -20.21
CA GLU A 36 6.96 2.14 -19.92
C GLU A 36 5.73 1.24 -20.14
N ARG A 37 5.89 0.26 -21.04
CA ARG A 37 4.91 -0.79 -21.31
C ARG A 37 4.96 -1.87 -20.22
N VAL A 38 4.05 -1.84 -19.26
CA VAL A 38 3.90 -2.96 -18.31
C VAL A 38 2.96 -4.03 -18.90
N THR A 39 3.50 -5.21 -19.19
CA THR A 39 2.73 -6.33 -19.76
C THR A 39 2.08 -7.13 -18.63
N ILE A 40 0.75 -7.25 -18.65
CA ILE A 40 -0.06 -7.88 -17.59
C ILE A 40 0.18 -9.39 -17.51
N GLY A 41 1.17 -9.73 -16.68
CA GLY A 41 1.32 -10.92 -15.83
C GLY A 41 1.75 -10.53 -14.41
N THR A 42 1.63 -9.23 -14.06
CA THR A 42 2.42 -8.47 -13.06
C THR A 42 1.53 -7.53 -12.20
N LYS A 43 0.36 -8.00 -11.74
CA LYS A 43 -0.55 -7.15 -10.93
C LYS A 43 0.00 -6.82 -9.54
N ASP A 44 0.68 -7.77 -8.88
CA ASP A 44 1.28 -7.54 -7.55
C ASP A 44 2.51 -6.63 -7.63
N ILE A 45 3.37 -6.82 -8.64
CA ILE A 45 4.61 -6.02 -8.81
C ILE A 45 4.27 -4.55 -9.05
N ALA A 46 3.33 -4.26 -9.96
CA ALA A 46 2.91 -2.89 -10.24
C ALA A 46 2.25 -2.21 -9.02
N SER A 47 1.51 -2.97 -8.21
CA SER A 47 0.89 -2.45 -6.98
C SER A 47 1.95 -2.14 -5.92
N LYS A 48 2.94 -3.02 -5.75
CA LYS A 48 4.06 -2.83 -4.83
C LYS A 48 4.91 -1.62 -5.22
N GLU A 49 5.24 -1.47 -6.50
CA GLU A 49 6.00 -0.32 -7.00
C GLU A 49 5.23 0.99 -6.76
N LEU A 50 3.93 1.03 -7.09
CA LEU A 50 3.09 2.20 -6.87
C LEU A 50 3.06 2.62 -5.40
N ILE A 51 2.86 1.66 -4.49
CA ILE A 51 2.73 1.92 -3.04
C ILE A 51 4.07 2.25 -2.40
N SER A 52 5.19 1.81 -3.00
CA SER A 52 6.52 2.18 -2.53
C SER A 52 6.84 3.67 -2.72
N ILE A 53 6.10 4.39 -3.56
CA ILE A 53 6.26 5.85 -3.73
C ILE A 53 5.76 6.56 -2.46
N ASN A 54 6.65 7.29 -1.77
CA ASN A 54 6.33 8.00 -0.51
C ASN A 54 5.08 8.88 -0.59
N ARG A 55 4.88 9.59 -1.71
CA ARG A 55 3.68 10.43 -1.91
C ARG A 55 2.39 9.61 -1.87
N ILE A 56 2.40 8.44 -2.51
CA ILE A 56 1.25 7.54 -2.56
C ILE A 56 1.02 6.89 -1.21
N PHE A 57 2.09 6.39 -0.57
CA PHE A 57 2.01 5.82 0.78
C PHE A 57 1.44 6.83 1.80
N ALA A 58 1.97 8.05 1.81
CA ALA A 58 1.49 9.12 2.68
C ALA A 58 0.02 9.46 2.41
N ASP A 59 -0.40 9.50 1.14
CA ASP A 59 -1.78 9.76 0.75
C ASP A 59 -2.74 8.65 1.21
N ILE A 60 -2.33 7.38 1.13
CA ILE A 60 -3.12 6.25 1.67
C ILE A 60 -3.35 6.44 3.17
N ILE A 61 -2.30 6.74 3.93
CA ILE A 61 -2.40 6.94 5.38
C ILE A 61 -3.23 8.21 5.71
N ASN A 62 -2.98 9.33 5.04
CA ASN A 62 -3.73 10.57 5.25
C ASN A 62 -5.22 10.42 4.90
N GLY A 63 -5.53 9.81 3.76
CA GLY A 63 -6.90 9.59 3.30
C GLY A 63 -7.68 8.60 4.17
N TYR A 64 -7.04 7.49 4.55
CA TYR A 64 -7.69 6.40 5.29
C TYR A 64 -7.67 6.62 6.81
N VAL A 65 -6.48 6.77 7.40
CA VAL A 65 -6.29 6.87 8.86
C VAL A 65 -6.68 8.25 9.36
N TYR A 66 -6.20 9.30 8.70
CA TYR A 66 -6.45 10.70 9.10
C TYR A 66 -7.65 11.34 8.41
N LYS A 67 -8.48 10.53 7.75
CA LYS A 67 -9.75 10.97 7.14
C LYS A 67 -9.60 12.18 6.21
N GLY A 68 -8.49 12.27 5.50
CA GLY A 68 -8.17 13.33 4.54
C GLY A 68 -7.26 14.44 5.09
N GLU A 69 -7.02 14.51 6.41
CA GLU A 69 -6.07 15.46 6.98
C GLU A 69 -4.64 15.10 6.59
N GLN A 70 -3.88 16.08 6.07
CA GLN A 70 -2.52 15.88 5.59
C GLN A 70 -1.50 15.91 6.75
N LYS A 71 -1.42 14.79 7.49
CA LYS A 71 -0.55 14.65 8.68
C LYS A 71 0.81 14.05 8.33
N VAL A 72 0.82 13.03 7.48
CA VAL A 72 2.04 12.37 7.01
C VAL A 72 2.56 13.11 5.79
N ARG A 73 3.75 13.67 5.91
CA ARG A 73 4.48 14.27 4.78
C ARG A 73 5.30 13.19 4.06
N PRO A 74 5.33 13.13 2.72
CA PRO A 74 6.14 12.16 1.98
C PRO A 74 7.63 12.17 2.35
N GLU A 75 8.16 13.33 2.73
CA GLU A 75 9.56 13.54 3.11
C GLU A 75 9.88 12.98 4.49
N ALA A 76 8.86 12.74 5.33
CA ALA A 76 9.01 12.12 6.64
C ALA A 76 9.11 10.59 6.57
N LEU A 77 8.89 10.01 5.38
CA LEU A 77 8.92 8.57 5.17
C LEU A 77 10.28 8.14 4.59
N SER A 78 10.85 7.07 5.14
CA SER A 78 12.04 6.42 4.59
C SER A 78 11.78 4.93 4.43
N ASP A 79 12.31 4.35 3.34
CA ASP A 79 12.19 2.91 3.11
C ASP A 79 12.89 2.12 4.22
N TYR A 80 12.18 1.17 4.79
CA TYR A 80 12.70 0.27 5.81
C TYR A 80 12.75 -1.14 5.24
N ARG A 81 13.95 -1.69 5.06
CA ARG A 81 14.09 -3.10 4.66
C ARG A 81 14.22 -3.97 5.89
N THR A 82 13.15 -4.69 6.18
CA THR A 82 13.10 -5.70 7.23
C THR A 82 13.76 -7.00 6.71
N HIS A 83 15.08 -7.01 6.49
CA HIS A 83 15.77 -8.26 6.18
C HIS A 83 15.88 -9.12 7.45
N VAL A 84 14.84 -9.89 7.76
CA VAL A 84 14.88 -10.88 8.85
C VAL A 84 15.10 -12.25 8.22
N ALA A 85 16.37 -12.58 8.03
CA ALA A 85 16.80 -13.95 7.81
C ALA A 85 16.62 -14.73 9.13
N TYR A 86 15.50 -15.44 9.28
CA TYR A 86 15.35 -16.35 10.43
C TYR A 86 15.95 -17.70 10.09
N ARG A 87 16.94 -18.14 10.88
CA ARG A 87 17.44 -19.53 10.82
C ARG A 87 16.49 -20.41 11.60
N SER A 88 15.82 -21.33 10.90
CA SER A 88 15.14 -22.45 11.56
C SER A 88 16.15 -23.39 12.23
N ASP A 89 15.71 -24.22 13.18
CA ASP A 89 16.52 -25.27 13.84
C ASP A 89 17.18 -26.26 12.85
N ARG A 90 16.72 -26.28 11.59
CA ARG A 90 17.27 -27.10 10.50
C ARG A 90 18.28 -26.36 9.61
N GLY A 91 18.69 -25.15 9.98
CA GLY A 91 19.67 -24.35 9.23
C GLY A 91 19.13 -23.70 7.96
N VAL A 92 17.82 -23.79 7.70
CA VAL A 92 17.19 -23.11 6.56
C VAL A 92 16.95 -21.64 6.92
N LEU A 93 17.56 -20.73 6.13
CA LEU A 93 17.21 -19.31 6.13
C LEU A 93 15.81 -19.17 5.50
N HIS A 94 14.84 -18.72 6.27
CA HIS A 94 13.63 -18.14 5.68
C HIS A 94 13.84 -16.64 5.54
N ASP A 95 13.76 -16.16 4.30
CA ASP A 95 13.66 -14.74 4.01
C ASP A 95 12.19 -14.31 4.19
N GLN A 96 11.96 -13.28 5.00
CA GLN A 96 10.64 -12.72 5.23
C GLN A 96 10.61 -11.30 4.68
N ASP A 97 10.34 -11.18 3.39
CA ASP A 97 10.20 -9.87 2.73
C ASP A 97 8.77 -9.35 2.85
N ARG A 98 8.63 -8.18 3.48
CA ARG A 98 7.41 -7.36 3.41
C ARG A 98 7.24 -6.75 2.03
N ASP A 99 6.00 -6.42 1.66
CA ASP A 99 5.75 -5.73 0.40
C ASP A 99 6.27 -4.29 0.43
N VAL A 100 5.74 -3.45 1.31
CA VAL A 100 6.22 -2.08 1.50
C VAL A 100 6.28 -1.76 2.98
N SER A 101 7.47 -1.39 3.46
CA SER A 101 7.71 -0.98 4.84
C SER A 101 8.35 0.40 4.87
N LYS A 102 7.79 1.32 5.67
CA LYS A 102 8.30 2.68 5.82
C LYS A 102 8.46 3.06 7.28
N LEU A 103 9.62 3.62 7.61
CA LEU A 103 9.85 4.31 8.86
C LEU A 103 9.32 5.74 8.73
N LEU A 104 8.34 6.08 9.55
CA LEU A 104 7.82 7.43 9.68
C LEU A 104 8.61 8.18 10.75
N SER A 105 9.35 9.21 10.35
CA SER A 105 10.07 10.12 11.24
C SER A 105 9.14 11.24 11.74
N GLY A 106 9.19 11.56 13.04
CA GLY A 106 8.18 12.39 13.68
C GLY A 106 8.36 13.92 13.54
N GLU A 107 7.25 14.61 13.25
CA GLU A 107 6.87 15.92 13.85
C GLU A 107 5.38 15.96 14.27
N VAL A 108 4.61 14.88 14.09
CA VAL A 108 3.14 14.89 14.27
C VAL A 108 2.70 13.68 15.07
N GLY A 109 2.35 13.87 16.36
CA GLY A 109 1.42 13.06 17.18
C GLY A 109 1.69 11.56 17.41
N LEU A 110 2.26 10.87 16.43
CA LEU A 110 2.93 9.59 16.57
C LEU A 110 4.42 9.88 16.76
N GLN A 111 4.96 9.35 17.86
CA GLN A 111 6.36 8.96 17.90
C GLN A 111 6.70 8.13 16.65
N MET A 112 7.97 8.11 16.25
CA MET A 112 8.45 7.35 15.09
C MET A 112 7.77 5.98 15.01
N SER A 113 7.28 5.56 13.83
CA SER A 113 6.51 4.31 13.68
C SER A 113 6.98 3.53 12.45
N LEU A 114 7.01 2.20 12.53
CA LEU A 114 7.21 1.33 11.38
C LEU A 114 5.85 0.95 10.81
N ILE A 115 5.53 1.47 9.61
CA ILE A 115 4.26 1.19 8.93
C ILE A 115 4.52 0.22 7.78
N ASN A 116 3.82 -0.91 7.78
CA ASN A 116 3.89 -1.93 6.74
C ASN A 116 2.59 -1.95 5.94
N MET A 117 2.69 -2.18 4.63
CA MET A 117 1.57 -2.46 3.74
C MET A 117 1.83 -3.76 2.99
N GLU A 118 0.93 -4.73 3.16
CA GLU A 118 0.93 -6.02 2.46
C GLU A 118 -0.14 -6.00 1.36
N ASN A 119 0.25 -6.29 0.12
CA ASN A 119 -0.65 -6.29 -1.01
C ASN A 119 -1.25 -7.68 -1.21
N GLN A 120 -2.57 -7.77 -1.27
CA GLN A 120 -3.24 -9.05 -1.46
C GLN A 120 -4.32 -8.96 -2.53
N THR A 121 -4.33 -9.93 -3.44
CA THR A 121 -5.38 -10.08 -4.47
C THR A 121 -6.36 -11.19 -4.13
N GLY A 122 -5.93 -12.19 -3.36
CA GLY A 122 -6.76 -13.27 -2.82
C GLY A 122 -6.96 -13.15 -1.30
N ILE A 123 -8.02 -13.76 -0.80
CA ILE A 123 -8.25 -13.90 0.65
C ILE A 123 -7.35 -15.01 1.15
N GLU A 124 -6.43 -14.69 2.06
CA GLU A 124 -5.58 -15.64 2.76
C GLU A 124 -6.09 -15.82 4.20
N GLU A 125 -6.79 -16.92 4.46
CA GLU A 125 -7.41 -17.20 5.76
C GLU A 125 -6.44 -17.21 6.95
N LYS A 126 -5.14 -17.36 6.69
CA LYS A 126 -4.09 -17.40 7.69
C LYS A 126 -3.35 -16.06 7.86
N MET A 127 -3.86 -14.98 7.27
CA MET A 127 -3.23 -13.67 7.38
C MET A 127 -2.95 -13.24 8.82
N PRO A 128 -3.86 -13.40 9.81
CA PRO A 128 -3.55 -13.02 11.19
C PRO A 128 -2.29 -13.71 11.73
N MET A 129 -2.10 -15.01 11.48
CA MET A 129 -0.88 -15.75 11.86
C MET A 129 0.37 -15.24 11.12
N ARG A 130 0.22 -14.90 9.83
CA ARG A 130 1.32 -14.37 9.04
C ARG A 130 1.75 -13.01 9.58
N ILE A 131 0.81 -12.07 9.74
CA ILE A 131 1.04 -10.70 10.22
C ILE A 131 1.61 -10.67 11.65
N ILE A 132 1.11 -11.49 12.60
CA ILE A 132 1.71 -11.50 13.95
C ILE A 132 3.16 -11.98 13.95
N GLY A 133 3.49 -13.02 13.17
CA GLY A 133 4.87 -13.53 13.08
C GLY A 133 5.80 -12.48 12.48
N TYR A 134 5.29 -11.82 11.46
CA TYR A 134 5.85 -10.68 10.76
C TYR A 134 6.13 -9.49 11.70
N ASP A 135 5.14 -9.02 12.45
CA ASP A 135 5.29 -7.84 13.29
C ASP A 135 6.12 -8.17 14.54
N GLY A 136 6.01 -9.38 15.06
CA GLY A 136 6.89 -9.93 16.08
C GLY A 136 8.36 -9.98 15.64
N ALA A 137 8.64 -10.29 14.36
CA ALA A 137 9.99 -10.24 13.80
C ALA A 137 10.53 -8.81 13.76
N SER A 138 9.71 -7.83 13.36
CA SER A 138 10.06 -6.41 13.41
C SER A 138 10.35 -5.95 14.84
N TYR A 139 9.53 -6.30 15.83
CA TYR A 139 9.81 -5.99 17.23
C TYR A 139 11.08 -6.68 17.75
N ARG A 140 11.32 -7.94 17.37
CA ARG A 140 12.56 -8.64 17.71
C ARG A 140 13.78 -7.93 17.14
N GLN A 141 13.70 -7.40 15.93
CA GLN A 141 14.79 -6.62 15.32
C GLN A 141 15.12 -5.37 16.15
N GLN A 142 14.12 -4.72 16.75
CA GLN A 142 14.32 -3.56 17.62
C GLN A 142 15.09 -3.87 18.91
N LEU A 143 15.21 -5.15 19.29
CA LEU A 143 16.00 -5.58 20.44
C LEU A 143 17.48 -5.83 20.10
N THR A 144 17.85 -5.78 18.82
CA THR A 144 19.21 -6.08 18.37
C THR A 144 20.16 -4.91 18.62
N LYS A 145 21.46 -5.21 18.71
CA LYS A 145 22.49 -4.17 18.81
C LYS A 145 22.52 -3.23 17.58
N GLU A 146 22.04 -3.70 16.42
CA GLU A 146 21.94 -2.91 15.20
C GLU A 146 20.85 -1.84 15.29
N TRP A 147 19.78 -2.11 16.06
CA TRP A 147 18.81 -1.08 16.41
C TRP A 147 19.43 0.00 17.29
N GLY A 148 20.40 -0.39 18.12
CA GLY A 148 21.23 0.51 18.93
C GLY A 148 20.45 1.10 20.11
N GLU A 149 20.74 2.37 20.43
CA GLU A 149 20.09 3.12 21.51
C GLU A 149 18.80 3.83 21.06
N LYS A 150 18.27 3.49 19.87
CA LYS A 150 17.03 4.08 19.37
C LYS A 150 15.86 3.66 20.26
N GLU A 151 14.97 4.61 20.54
CA GLU A 151 13.69 4.28 21.18
C GLU A 151 12.96 3.19 20.39
N SER A 152 12.32 2.27 21.10
CA SER A 152 11.44 1.30 20.47
C SER A 152 10.26 2.04 19.83
N ILE A 153 9.89 1.60 18.65
CA ILE A 153 8.82 2.19 17.85
C ILE A 153 7.67 1.19 17.68
N PRO A 154 6.42 1.66 17.66
CA PRO A 154 5.29 0.82 17.30
C PRO A 154 5.42 0.29 15.86
N VAL A 155 4.94 -0.92 15.64
CA VAL A 155 4.80 -1.57 14.34
C VAL A 155 3.32 -1.60 14.01
N ILE A 156 2.94 -1.08 12.84
CA ILE A 156 1.56 -1.04 12.36
C ILE A 156 1.52 -1.65 10.98
N THR A 157 0.64 -2.63 10.76
CA THR A 157 0.53 -3.32 9.47
C THR A 157 -0.88 -3.18 8.91
N PHE A 158 -0.95 -2.73 7.65
CA PHE A 158 -2.15 -2.69 6.83
C PHE A 158 -2.07 -3.73 5.73
N VAL A 159 -3.16 -4.46 5.48
CA VAL A 159 -3.32 -5.32 4.32
C VAL A 159 -4.16 -4.58 3.30
N LEU A 160 -3.59 -4.22 2.15
CA LEU A 160 -4.33 -3.65 1.04
C LEU A 160 -4.89 -4.80 0.19
N TYR A 161 -6.20 -5.00 0.28
CA TYR A 161 -6.90 -6.03 -0.46
C TYR A 161 -7.51 -5.48 -1.75
N PHE A 162 -7.06 -5.98 -2.90
CA PHE A 162 -7.45 -5.54 -4.24
C PHE A 162 -8.48 -6.45 -4.92
N GLY A 163 -8.99 -7.46 -4.20
CA GLY A 163 -10.00 -8.37 -4.73
C GLY A 163 -11.32 -7.67 -5.01
N THR A 164 -11.91 -7.98 -6.16
CA THR A 164 -13.16 -7.36 -6.64
C THR A 164 -14.35 -8.30 -6.63
N GLU A 165 -14.13 -9.60 -6.47
CA GLU A 165 -15.19 -10.61 -6.51
C GLU A 165 -15.92 -10.73 -5.18
N LYS A 166 -15.18 -10.72 -4.06
CA LYS A 166 -15.71 -10.82 -2.70
C LYS A 166 -15.02 -9.78 -1.81
N GLU A 167 -15.75 -9.24 -0.85
CA GLU A 167 -15.18 -8.40 0.20
C GLU A 167 -14.50 -9.29 1.25
N TRP A 168 -13.30 -8.93 1.71
CA TRP A 168 -12.64 -9.65 2.79
C TRP A 168 -13.26 -9.28 4.13
N LYS A 169 -14.00 -10.24 4.71
CA LYS A 169 -14.61 -10.14 6.05
C LYS A 169 -14.28 -11.31 6.98
N GLU A 170 -13.57 -12.32 6.48
CA GLU A 170 -13.34 -13.57 7.20
C GLU A 170 -11.94 -13.58 7.82
N LYS A 171 -11.86 -14.07 9.07
CA LYS A 171 -10.61 -14.32 9.82
C LYS A 171 -9.71 -13.09 9.90
N LEU A 172 -10.19 -12.07 10.61
CA LEU A 172 -9.50 -10.81 10.85
C LEU A 172 -8.75 -10.79 12.19
N ALA A 173 -8.91 -11.82 13.01
CA ALA A 173 -8.16 -12.02 14.25
C ALA A 173 -7.71 -13.47 14.43
N LEU A 174 -6.77 -13.72 15.35
CA LEU A 174 -6.38 -15.10 15.69
C LEU A 174 -7.54 -15.87 16.33
N SER A 175 -8.38 -15.20 17.11
CA SER A 175 -9.58 -15.81 17.71
C SER A 175 -10.57 -16.35 16.67
N ASP A 176 -10.62 -15.79 15.45
CA ASP A 176 -11.42 -16.33 14.35
C ASP A 176 -10.87 -17.66 13.81
N MET A 177 -9.62 -18.00 14.14
CA MET A 177 -8.90 -19.15 13.59
C MET A 177 -8.83 -20.33 14.55
N PHE A 178 -8.95 -20.08 15.85
CA PHE A 178 -8.77 -21.08 16.89
C PHE A 178 -10.04 -21.26 17.70
N HIS A 179 -10.32 -22.51 18.06
CA HIS A 179 -11.25 -22.79 19.14
C HIS A 179 -10.48 -22.74 20.46
N VAL A 180 -10.57 -21.62 21.18
CA VAL A 180 -9.98 -21.45 22.51
C VAL A 180 -11.00 -21.90 23.57
N PRO A 181 -10.71 -22.90 24.41
CA PRO A 181 -11.60 -23.26 25.51
C PRO A 181 -11.82 -22.08 26.48
N GLU A 182 -13.01 -21.99 27.06
CA GLU A 182 -13.44 -20.83 27.86
C GLU A 182 -12.49 -20.53 29.02
N GLU A 183 -11.93 -21.56 29.64
CA GLU A 183 -10.97 -21.44 30.75
C GLU A 183 -9.66 -20.78 30.32
N TYR A 184 -9.31 -20.86 29.04
CA TYR A 184 -8.09 -20.26 28.47
C TYR A 184 -8.33 -18.90 27.82
N CYS A 185 -9.58 -18.51 27.55
CA CYS A 185 -9.93 -17.21 26.95
C CYS A 185 -9.30 -16.01 27.67
N PRO A 186 -9.26 -15.91 29.02
CA PRO A 186 -8.62 -14.78 29.71
C PRO A 186 -7.11 -14.66 29.47
N PHE A 187 -6.45 -15.76 29.11
CA PHE A 187 -5.00 -15.82 28.89
C PHE A 187 -4.63 -15.68 27.41
N PHE A 188 -5.55 -15.98 26.51
CA PHE A 188 -5.34 -15.88 25.07
C PHE A 188 -5.13 -14.41 24.68
N LYS A 189 -3.96 -14.14 24.08
CA LYS A 189 -3.66 -12.82 23.52
C LYS A 189 -4.06 -12.85 22.06
N ASP A 190 -5.21 -12.24 21.79
CA ASP A 190 -5.70 -12.09 20.45
C ASP A 190 -4.83 -11.11 19.65
N TYR A 191 -4.89 -11.24 18.33
CA TYR A 191 -4.16 -10.39 17.40
C TYR A 191 -5.01 -10.13 16.17
N ASP A 192 -5.47 -8.90 16.05
CA ASP A 192 -6.27 -8.39 14.93
C ASP A 192 -5.39 -7.82 13.80
N ILE A 193 -5.92 -7.88 12.58
CA ILE A 193 -5.26 -7.30 11.40
C ILE A 193 -6.09 -6.17 10.79
N ASN A 194 -5.41 -5.17 10.21
CA ASN A 194 -6.06 -4.05 9.54
C ASN A 194 -6.19 -4.32 8.04
N VAL A 195 -7.36 -4.75 7.57
CA VAL A 195 -7.61 -4.98 6.14
C VAL A 195 -8.33 -3.79 5.51
N ILE A 196 -7.71 -3.20 4.48
CA ILE A 196 -8.30 -2.16 3.64
C ILE A 196 -8.83 -2.81 2.36
N ASN A 197 -10.14 -3.03 2.29
CA ASN A 197 -10.83 -3.56 1.11
C ASN A 197 -10.92 -2.48 0.02
N VAL A 198 -9.85 -2.28 -0.77
CA VAL A 198 -9.70 -1.13 -1.68
C VAL A 198 -10.86 -0.99 -2.67
N ALA A 199 -11.29 -2.10 -3.29
CA ALA A 199 -12.41 -2.10 -4.24
C ALA A 199 -13.79 -1.81 -3.60
N TRP A 200 -13.87 -1.94 -2.28
CA TRP A 200 -15.10 -1.86 -1.49
C TRP A 200 -15.16 -0.58 -0.64
N LEU A 201 -14.16 0.31 -0.76
CA LEU A 201 -14.17 1.58 -0.06
C LEU A 201 -15.39 2.44 -0.43
N PRO A 202 -16.01 3.12 0.56
CA PRO A 202 -17.03 4.13 0.30
C PRO A 202 -16.48 5.25 -0.59
N ASP A 203 -17.34 5.87 -1.41
CA ASP A 203 -16.91 6.98 -2.29
C ASP A 203 -16.32 8.14 -1.48
N GLU A 204 -16.89 8.44 -0.32
CA GLU A 204 -16.35 9.46 0.59
C GLU A 204 -14.91 9.19 1.05
N VAL A 205 -14.48 7.93 1.13
CA VAL A 205 -13.10 7.57 1.49
C VAL A 205 -12.21 7.69 0.26
N ILE A 206 -12.68 7.18 -0.89
CA ILE A 206 -11.96 7.26 -2.17
C ILE A 206 -11.68 8.72 -2.55
N GLU A 207 -12.65 9.62 -2.32
CA GLU A 207 -12.52 11.03 -2.65
C GLU A 207 -11.50 11.79 -1.79
N ARG A 208 -11.13 11.26 -0.60
CA ARG A 208 -10.10 11.84 0.27
C ARG A 208 -8.67 11.65 -0.27
N PHE A 209 -8.45 10.63 -1.11
CA PHE A 209 -7.14 10.39 -1.72
C PHE A 209 -6.84 11.45 -2.79
N GLN A 210 -5.58 11.88 -2.86
CA GLN A 210 -5.10 12.94 -3.77
C GLN A 210 -4.04 12.44 -4.76
N SER A 211 -3.64 11.18 -4.67
CA SER A 211 -2.67 10.52 -5.53
C SER A 211 -3.32 9.54 -6.51
N ASP A 212 -2.50 8.91 -7.35
CA ASP A 212 -2.93 7.88 -8.30
C ASP A 212 -3.58 6.67 -7.62
N PHE A 213 -3.41 6.51 -6.30
CA PHE A 213 -4.16 5.53 -5.51
C PHE A 213 -5.68 5.75 -5.61
N LYS A 214 -6.14 7.00 -5.75
CA LYS A 214 -7.55 7.31 -6.01
C LYS A 214 -8.04 6.67 -7.30
N ILE A 215 -7.27 6.81 -8.38
CA ILE A 215 -7.60 6.24 -9.69
C ILE A 215 -7.61 4.72 -9.61
N LEU A 216 -6.62 4.12 -8.93
CA LEU A 216 -6.60 2.68 -8.67
C LEU A 216 -7.85 2.21 -7.92
N ALA A 217 -8.21 2.89 -6.82
CA ALA A 217 -9.39 2.55 -6.02
C ALA A 217 -10.70 2.68 -6.82
N LYS A 218 -10.85 3.77 -7.60
CA LYS A 218 -11.98 3.97 -8.52
C LYS A 218 -12.06 2.86 -9.56
N CYS A 219 -10.93 2.49 -10.17
CA CYS A 219 -10.92 1.45 -11.18
C CYS A 219 -11.28 0.08 -10.60
N LEU A 220 -10.77 -0.26 -9.43
CA LEU A 220 -11.11 -1.52 -8.75
C LEU A 220 -12.58 -1.56 -8.35
N LYS A 221 -13.12 -0.45 -7.84
CA LYS A 221 -14.55 -0.31 -7.54
C LYS A 221 -15.41 -0.44 -8.80
N HIS A 222 -15.02 0.20 -9.90
CA HIS A 222 -15.68 0.06 -11.19
C HIS A 222 -15.67 -1.38 -11.68
N ARG A 223 -14.51 -2.06 -11.64
CA ARG A 223 -14.41 -3.47 -12.04
C ARG A 223 -15.31 -4.39 -11.20
N ARG A 224 -15.52 -4.07 -9.93
CA ARG A 224 -16.45 -4.79 -9.05
C ARG A 224 -17.92 -4.55 -9.44
N LEU A 225 -18.30 -3.31 -9.72
CA LEU A 225 -19.70 -2.93 -9.99
C LEU A 225 -20.13 -3.21 -11.44
N HIS A 226 -19.20 -3.06 -12.38
CA HIS A 226 -19.41 -3.15 -13.82
C HIS A 226 -18.31 -4.02 -14.47
N PRO A 227 -18.27 -5.33 -14.20
CA PRO A 227 -17.17 -6.21 -14.61
C PRO A 227 -16.99 -6.30 -16.14
N ASP A 228 -18.07 -6.07 -16.89
CA ASP A 228 -18.09 -6.13 -18.36
C ASP A 228 -17.86 -4.77 -19.04
N GLU A 229 -17.77 -3.68 -18.28
CA GLU A 229 -17.62 -2.32 -18.81
C GLU A 229 -16.18 -1.81 -18.61
N PRO A 230 -15.58 -1.17 -19.63
CA PRO A 230 -14.27 -0.55 -19.46
C PRO A 230 -14.37 0.61 -18.47
N PHE A 231 -13.40 0.70 -17.56
CA PHE A 231 -13.24 1.89 -16.73
C PHE A 231 -12.77 3.06 -17.58
N MET A 232 -13.57 4.12 -17.63
CA MET A 232 -13.25 5.34 -18.36
C MET A 232 -12.95 6.45 -17.35
N ASP A 233 -11.69 6.88 -17.29
CA ASP A 233 -11.29 7.98 -16.43
C ASP A 233 -11.64 9.32 -17.08
N GLU A 234 -12.69 9.97 -16.59
CA GLU A 234 -13.17 11.26 -17.09
C GLU A 234 -12.10 12.37 -16.98
N GLN A 235 -11.17 12.28 -16.03
CA GLN A 235 -10.10 13.28 -15.86
C GLN A 235 -9.05 13.23 -16.98
N LYS A 236 -8.92 12.11 -17.70
CA LYS A 236 -8.07 11.99 -18.90
C LYS A 236 -8.75 12.50 -20.18
N MET A 237 -10.08 12.68 -20.18
CA MET A 237 -10.82 13.18 -21.36
C MET A 237 -10.71 14.70 -21.54
N GLU A 238 -10.44 15.45 -20.47
CA GLU A 238 -10.29 16.91 -20.53
C GLU A 238 -8.96 17.34 -21.15
N TYR A 239 -7.92 16.50 -21.07
CA TYR A 239 -6.64 16.71 -21.78
C TYR A 239 -6.66 16.27 -23.26
N ALA A 240 -7.75 15.63 -23.71
CA ALA A 240 -7.92 15.12 -25.07
C ALA A 240 -8.91 15.94 -25.92
N ARG A 241 -9.41 17.06 -25.39
CA ARG A 241 -10.20 18.08 -26.10
C ARG A 241 -9.35 19.34 -26.30
#